data_AF-A0A1M7CAN3-F1
#
_entry.id   AF-A0A1M7CAN3-F1
#
_cell.length_a   1.000
_cell.length_b   1.000
_cell.length_c   1.000
_cell.angle_alpha   90.00
_cell.angle_beta   90.00
_cell.angle_gamma   90.00
#
_symmetry.space_group_name_H-M   'P 1'
#
loop_
_entity.id
_entity.type
_entity.pdbx_description
1 polymer ?
#
loop_
_entity_poly.entity_id
_entity_poly.type
_entity_poly.pdbx_seq_one_letter_code
_entity_poly.pdbx_strand_id
1 'polypeptide(L)'
;MISEKDLAELENIPYEERVKRVEKLLDGKNEPRAFELGLLLALKMGQEIREGKELGSESGDLVASWNGKHPDSVVEEAIAFAKEFLTNPAKIAEKIKSGMLKAKDEAASSSTDEASNG
;
A
#
# COMPACT_ATOMS: atom_id res chain seq x y z
N MET A 1 3.69 -17.98 4.93
CA MET A 1 2.62 -17.75 5.93
C MET A 1 3.21 -16.77 6.94
N ILE A 2 2.63 -15.58 7.12
CA ILE A 2 3.10 -14.62 8.15
C ILE A 2 2.67 -15.19 9.50
N SER A 3 3.61 -15.40 10.41
CA SER A 3 3.34 -15.89 11.76
C SER A 3 2.75 -14.78 12.64
N GLU A 4 2.12 -15.13 13.77
CA GLU A 4 1.68 -14.15 14.77
C GLU A 4 2.85 -13.28 15.28
N LYS A 5 4.05 -13.85 15.31
CA LYS A 5 5.29 -13.13 15.65
C LYS A 5 5.64 -12.10 14.59
N ASP A 6 5.53 -12.44 13.31
CA ASP A 6 5.76 -11.50 12.20
C ASP A 6 4.72 -10.37 12.21
N LEU A 7 3.47 -10.66 12.58
CA LEU A 7 2.40 -9.66 12.78
C LEU A 7 2.72 -8.71 13.94
N ALA A 8 3.15 -9.23 15.08
CA ALA A 8 3.55 -8.42 16.23
C ALA A 8 4.79 -7.56 15.94
N GLU A 9 5.74 -8.08 15.15
CA GLU A 9 6.90 -7.31 14.68
C GLU A 9 6.49 -6.20 13.71
N LEU A 10 5.45 -6.41 12.88
CA LEU A 10 4.89 -5.40 12.00
C LEU A 10 4.13 -4.28 12.76
N GLU A 11 3.45 -4.62 13.85
CA GLU A 11 2.71 -3.66 14.68
C GLU A 11 3.64 -2.68 15.41
N ASN A 12 4.86 -3.11 15.76
CA ASN A 12 5.83 -2.32 16.50
C ASN A 12 6.79 -1.49 15.63
N ILE A 13 6.60 -1.47 14.31
CA ILE A 13 7.47 -0.68 13.42
C ILE A 13 7.23 0.82 13.66
N PRO A 14 8.30 1.61 13.90
CA PRO A 14 8.21 3.06 13.95
C PRO A 14 7.52 3.64 12.71
N TYR A 15 6.78 4.73 12.87
CA TYR A 15 5.98 5.27 11.75
C TYR A 15 6.84 5.65 10.54
N GLU A 16 8.00 6.20 10.81
CA GLU A 16 9.01 6.69 9.90
C GLU A 16 9.66 5.54 9.13
N GLU A 17 9.78 4.37 9.77
CA GLU A 17 10.22 3.15 9.09
C GLU A 17 9.15 2.58 8.17
N ARG A 18 7.86 2.74 8.50
CA ARG A 18 6.76 2.29 7.62
C ARG A 18 6.76 3.05 6.30
N VAL A 19 6.93 4.37 6.35
CA VAL A 19 7.06 5.22 5.14
C VAL A 19 8.23 4.75 4.27
N LYS A 20 9.42 4.60 4.85
CA LYS A 20 10.63 4.17 4.13
C LYS A 20 10.50 2.79 3.49
N ARG A 21 9.78 1.86 4.14
CA ARG A 21 9.53 0.52 3.57
C ARG A 21 8.66 0.60 2.33
N VAL A 22 7.60 1.41 2.36
CA VAL A 22 6.73 1.61 1.19
C VAL A 22 7.47 2.33 0.07
N GLU A 23 8.26 3.36 0.38
CA GLU A 23 9.12 4.02 -0.61
C GLU A 23 10.06 3.03 -1.30
N LYS A 24 10.73 2.15 -0.54
CA LYS A 24 11.61 1.10 -1.11
C LYS A 24 10.87 0.08 -1.96
N LEU A 25 9.61 -0.24 -1.64
CA LEU A 25 8.80 -1.16 -2.44
C LEU A 25 8.35 -0.55 -3.77
N LEU A 26 8.25 0.78 -3.82
CA LEU A 26 7.87 1.54 -5.00
C LEU A 26 9.08 1.96 -5.85
N ASP A 27 10.27 2.01 -5.26
CA ASP A 27 11.50 2.38 -5.94
C ASP A 27 11.80 1.40 -7.11
N GLY A 28 12.09 1.97 -8.28
CA GLY A 28 12.32 1.21 -9.52
C GLY A 28 11.08 0.54 -10.13
N LYS A 29 9.88 0.74 -9.56
CA LYS A 29 8.65 0.18 -10.12
C LYS A 29 8.08 1.11 -11.20
N ASN A 30 8.10 0.63 -12.45
CA ASN A 30 7.60 1.42 -13.60
C ASN A 30 6.07 1.62 -13.55
N GLU A 31 5.34 0.61 -13.09
CA GLU A 31 3.87 0.60 -13.06
C GLU A 31 3.37 0.24 -11.64
N PRO A 32 3.49 1.15 -10.67
CA PRO A 32 2.90 0.95 -9.35
C PRO A 32 1.38 0.97 -9.45
N ARG A 33 0.73 0.13 -8.64
CA ARG A 33 -0.74 0.12 -8.55
C ARG A 33 -1.19 1.37 -7.81
N ALA A 34 -2.36 1.91 -8.18
CA ALA A 34 -2.98 3.04 -7.49
C ALA A 34 -3.06 2.83 -5.97
N PHE A 35 -3.37 1.61 -5.53
CA PHE A 35 -3.39 1.24 -4.11
C PHE A 35 -2.04 1.46 -3.39
N GLU A 36 -0.92 1.15 -4.05
CA GLU A 36 0.42 1.26 -3.47
C GLU A 36 0.86 2.73 -3.35
N LEU A 37 0.56 3.53 -4.38
CA LEU A 37 0.73 4.98 -4.34
C LEU A 37 -0.16 5.62 -3.26
N GLY A 38 -1.42 5.18 -3.17
CA GLY A 38 -2.38 5.67 -2.17
C GLY A 38 -1.96 5.34 -0.74
N LEU A 39 -1.35 4.16 -0.51
CA LEU A 39 -0.77 3.81 0.79
C LEU A 39 0.38 4.75 1.17
N LEU A 40 1.31 5.02 0.23
CA LEU A 40 2.40 5.95 0.48
C LEU A 40 1.87 7.35 0.81
N LEU A 41 0.90 7.84 0.03
CA LEU A 41 0.29 9.14 0.24
C LEU A 41 -0.39 9.24 1.62
N ALA A 42 -1.18 8.23 2.01
CA ALA A 42 -1.80 8.18 3.33
C ALA A 42 -0.78 8.21 4.47
N LEU A 43 0.35 7.53 4.31
CA LEU A 43 1.42 7.54 5.31
C LEU A 43 2.13 8.90 5.38
N LYS A 44 2.34 9.58 4.26
CA LYS A 44 2.90 10.94 4.27
C LYS A 44 1.93 11.94 4.91
N MET A 45 0.66 11.88 4.55
CA MET A 45 -0.38 12.71 5.14
C MET A 45 -0.54 12.46 6.65
N GLY A 46 -0.48 11.20 7.08
CA GLY A 46 -0.49 10.87 8.51
C GLY A 46 0.76 11.34 9.25
N GLN A 47 1.92 11.44 8.57
CA GLN A 47 3.13 12.05 9.11
C GLN A 47 2.91 13.54 9.36
N GLU A 48 2.37 14.28 8.39
CA GLU A 48 2.06 15.71 8.51
C GLU A 48 1.14 15.97 9.73
N ILE A 49 0.09 15.15 9.90
CA ILE A 49 -0.82 15.24 11.04
C ILE A 49 -0.08 15.03 12.37
N ARG A 50 0.81 14.04 12.44
CA ARG A 50 1.60 13.74 13.66
C ARG A 50 2.58 14.84 14.01
N GLU A 51 3.14 15.50 13.00
CA GLU A 51 4.10 16.59 13.14
C GLU A 51 3.42 17.96 13.32
N GLY A 52 2.08 18.03 13.27
CA GLY A 52 1.33 19.28 13.38
C GLY A 52 1.44 20.19 12.17
N LYS A 53 1.78 19.63 11.00
CA LYS A 53 1.87 20.35 9.72
C LYS A 53 0.51 20.44 9.05
N GLU A 54 0.37 21.41 8.15
CA GLU A 54 -0.80 21.49 7.27
C GLU A 54 -0.86 20.26 6.35
N LEU A 55 -2.06 19.72 6.19
CA LEU A 55 -2.29 18.55 5.37
C LEU A 55 -2.00 18.86 3.89
N GLY A 56 -1.16 18.06 3.25
CA GLY A 56 -0.71 18.27 1.88
C GLY A 56 0.49 19.19 1.71
N SER A 57 1.03 19.75 2.80
CA SER A 57 2.19 20.65 2.74
C SER A 57 3.45 19.99 2.15
N GLU A 58 3.63 18.69 2.36
CA GLU A 58 4.73 17.89 1.78
C GLU A 58 4.18 16.81 0.84
N SER A 59 3.04 16.22 1.18
CA SER A 59 2.44 15.16 0.38
C SER A 59 1.83 15.68 -0.93
N GLY A 60 1.55 16.99 -1.03
CA GLY A 60 1.12 17.64 -2.27
C GLY A 60 2.20 17.59 -3.35
N ASP A 61 3.45 17.88 -2.98
CA ASP A 61 4.61 17.81 -3.88
C ASP A 61 4.84 16.38 -4.37
N LEU A 62 4.61 15.38 -3.52
CA LEU A 62 4.67 13.97 -3.91
C LEU A 62 3.66 13.67 -5.03
N VAL A 63 2.40 14.08 -4.89
CA VAL A 63 1.36 13.89 -5.92
C VAL A 63 1.72 14.64 -7.20
N ALA A 64 2.19 15.88 -7.09
CA ALA A 64 2.66 16.66 -8.24
C ALA A 64 3.79 15.94 -8.98
N SER A 65 4.68 15.24 -8.26
CA SER A 65 5.79 14.49 -8.83
C SER A 65 5.38 13.25 -9.63
N TRP A 66 4.14 12.77 -9.48
CA TRP A 66 3.59 11.64 -10.22
C TRP A 66 3.00 12.06 -11.56
N ASN A 67 2.64 13.33 -11.70
CA ASN A 67 2.10 13.86 -12.93
C ASN A 67 3.11 13.68 -14.08
N GLY A 68 2.65 13.10 -15.18
CA GLY A 68 3.49 12.75 -16.33
C GLY A 68 4.40 11.52 -16.14
N LYS A 69 4.46 10.91 -14.94
CA LYS A 69 5.14 9.62 -14.69
C LYS A 69 4.18 8.44 -14.66
N HIS A 70 2.94 8.68 -14.21
CA HIS A 70 1.88 7.68 -14.13
C HIS A 70 0.64 8.19 -14.86
N PRO A 71 -0.24 7.29 -15.36
CA PRO A 71 -1.52 7.69 -15.93
C PRO A 71 -2.36 8.48 -14.92
N ASP A 72 -3.07 9.50 -15.39
CA ASP A 72 -3.93 10.34 -14.54
C ASP A 72 -4.95 9.52 -13.74
N SER A 73 -5.52 8.48 -14.36
CA SER A 73 -6.44 7.56 -13.70
C SER A 73 -5.83 6.84 -12.50
N VAL A 74 -4.55 6.47 -12.58
CA VAL A 74 -3.82 5.82 -11.48
C VAL A 74 -3.56 6.81 -10.35
N VAL A 75 -3.24 8.06 -10.70
CA VAL A 75 -3.00 9.14 -9.73
C VAL A 75 -4.29 9.51 -8.99
N GLU A 76 -5.40 9.67 -9.71
CA GLU A 76 -6.71 9.97 -9.13
C GLU A 76 -7.20 8.85 -8.21
N GLU A 77 -7.04 7.59 -8.64
CA GLU A 77 -7.42 6.43 -7.82
C GLU A 77 -6.51 6.30 -6.58
N ALA A 78 -5.23 6.64 -6.68
CA ALA A 78 -4.32 6.67 -5.53
C ALA A 78 -4.77 7.71 -4.48
N ILE A 79 -5.20 8.90 -4.91
CA ILE A 79 -5.76 9.93 -4.03
C ILE A 79 -7.03 9.43 -3.35
N ALA A 80 -7.91 8.74 -4.09
CA ALA A 80 -9.12 8.15 -3.53
C ALA A 80 -8.79 7.10 -2.44
N PHE A 81 -7.82 6.21 -2.70
CA PHE A 81 -7.36 5.27 -1.70
C PHE A 81 -6.75 5.96 -0.48
N ALA A 82 -5.93 6.99 -0.66
CA ALA A 82 -5.34 7.72 0.46
C ALA A 82 -6.41 8.34 1.39
N LYS A 83 -7.46 8.92 0.80
CA LYS A 83 -8.62 9.41 1.56
C LYS A 83 -9.30 8.28 2.32
N GLU A 84 -9.49 7.12 1.68
CA GLU A 84 -10.11 5.95 2.31
C GLU A 84 -9.27 5.40 3.48
N PHE A 85 -7.94 5.35 3.35
CA PHE A 85 -7.04 5.00 4.46
C PHE A 85 -7.22 5.91 5.68
N LEU A 86 -7.37 7.21 5.47
CA LEU A 86 -7.51 8.19 6.55
C LEU A 86 -8.90 8.20 7.19
N THR A 87 -9.95 8.02 6.37
CA THR A 87 -11.34 8.17 6.80
C THR A 87 -12.03 6.87 7.17
N ASN A 88 -11.57 5.74 6.64
CA ASN A 88 -12.13 4.42 6.90
C ASN A 88 -11.03 3.34 6.90
N PRO A 89 -10.08 3.39 7.86
CA PRO A 89 -8.97 2.44 7.92
C PRO A 89 -9.41 0.99 8.08
N ALA A 90 -10.54 0.72 8.74
CA ALA A 90 -11.07 -0.63 8.94
C ALA A 90 -11.45 -1.30 7.61
N LYS A 91 -12.13 -0.57 6.72
CA LYS A 91 -12.51 -1.07 5.39
C LYS A 91 -11.29 -1.43 4.53
N ILE A 92 -10.21 -0.67 4.65
CA ILE A 92 -8.97 -1.01 3.94
C ILE A 92 -8.29 -2.24 4.54
N ALA A 93 -8.26 -2.38 5.88
CA ALA A 93 -7.72 -3.56 6.52
C ALA A 93 -8.45 -4.84 6.05
N GLU A 94 -9.78 -4.78 5.89
CA GLU A 94 -10.57 -5.87 5.31
C GLU A 94 -10.21 -6.15 3.84
N LYS A 95 -10.00 -5.10 3.04
CA LYS A 95 -9.60 -5.23 1.62
C LYS A 95 -8.21 -5.87 1.47
N ILE A 96 -7.26 -5.50 2.33
CA ILE A 96 -5.93 -6.12 2.38
C ILE A 96 -6.06 -7.59 2.77
N LYS A 97 -6.81 -7.88 3.84
CA LYS A 97 -7.03 -9.25 4.32
C LYS A 97 -7.67 -10.14 3.26
N SER A 98 -8.70 -9.64 2.56
CA SER A 98 -9.36 -10.40 1.49
C SER A 98 -8.44 -10.62 0.29
N GLY A 99 -7.62 -9.64 -0.07
CA GLY A 99 -6.62 -9.77 -1.12
C GLY A 99 -5.55 -10.82 -0.80
N MET A 100 -5.07 -10.86 0.45
CA MET A 100 -4.10 -11.88 0.90
C MET A 100 -4.70 -13.30 0.91
N LEU A 101 -5.97 -13.43 1.28
CA LEU A 101 -6.68 -14.71 1.24
C LEU A 101 -6.86 -15.20 -0.20
N LYS A 102 -7.28 -14.31 -1.11
CA LYS A 102 -7.39 -14.63 -2.54
C LYS A 102 -6.07 -15.07 -3.18
N ALA A 103 -4.98 -14.35 -2.91
CA ALA A 103 -3.66 -14.71 -3.41
C ALA A 103 -3.17 -16.07 -2.89
N LYS A 104 -3.58 -16.46 -1.67
CA LYS A 104 -3.30 -17.77 -1.08
C LYS A 104 -4.09 -18.88 -1.78
N ASP A 105 -5.36 -18.64 -2.07
CA ASP A 105 -6.24 -19.61 -2.75
C ASP A 105 -5.81 -19.83 -4.21
N GLU A 106 -5.38 -18.78 -4.90
CA GLU A 106 -4.83 -18.86 -6.27
C GLU A 106 -3.47 -19.56 -6.32
N ALA A 107 -2.59 -19.34 -5.33
CA ALA A 107 -1.32 -20.05 -5.23
C ALA A 107 -1.49 -21.54 -4.90
N ALA A 108 -2.57 -21.92 -4.21
CA ALA A 108 -2.89 -23.31 -3.89
C ALA A 108 -3.55 -24.05 -5.08
N SER A 109 -4.30 -23.35 -5.93
CA SER A 109 -4.88 -23.96 -7.14
C SER A 109 -3.84 -24.20 -8.24
N SER A 110 -2.82 -23.35 -8.37
CA SER A 110 -1.74 -23.52 -9.36
C SER A 110 -0.77 -24.66 -9.07
N SER A 111 -0.78 -25.24 -7.87
CA SER A 111 0.10 -26.36 -7.49
C SER A 111 -0.49 -27.76 -7.72
N THR A 112 -1.70 -27.86 -8.30
CA THR A 112 -2.41 -29.15 -8.45
C THR A 112 -2.37 -29.73 -9.87
N ASP A 113 -1.91 -28.97 -10.88
CA ASP A 113 -1.98 -29.40 -12.29
C ASP A 113 -0.72 -30.09 -12.84
N GLU A 114 0.41 -30.16 -12.10
CA GLU A 114 1.64 -30.82 -12.58
C GLU A 114 1.79 -32.31 -12.18
N ALA A 115 0.85 -32.89 -11.42
CA ALA A 115 0.97 -34.26 -10.90
C ALA A 115 0.14 -35.32 -11.65
N SER A 116 -0.20 -35.10 -12.93
CA SER A 116 -0.94 -36.09 -13.72
C SER A 116 -0.52 -36.12 -15.19
N ASN A 117 0.78 -36.30 -15.44
CA ASN A 117 1.27 -36.84 -16.71
C ASN A 117 2.65 -37.50 -16.50
N GLY A 118 2.65 -38.74 -16.04
CA GLY A 118 3.82 -39.60 -15.89
C GLY A 118 3.46 -41.04 -16.18
#